data_AF-A0A0N9JZ70-F1
#
_entry.id   AF-A0A0N9JZ70-F1
#
_cell.length_a   1.000
_cell.length_b   1.000
_cell.length_c   1.000
_cell.angle_alpha   90.00
_cell.angle_beta   90.00
_cell.angle_gamma   90.00
#
_symmetry.space_group_name_H-M   'P 1'
#
loop_
_entity.id
_entity.type
_entity.pdbx_description
1 polymer ?
#
loop_
_entity_poly.entity_id
_entity_poly.type
_entity_poly.pdbx_seq_one_letter_code
_entity_poly.pdbx_strand_id
1 'polypeptide(L)'
;MKSIIVIFTVFAIVFAQESTPEYYTGKWNDLNTHDIVDNARLFKKYKQCIMAETNTGCPQEVIELKKVLPEALETVCAKCSPVQVEKIRDTLKYVCEKRKTDFDDILKHIDPEGTHRPKFEEKFGNLGC
;
A
#
# COMPACT_ATOMS: atom_id res chain seq x y z
N MET A 1 -47.34 5.99 47.47
CA MET A 1 -46.63 7.30 47.39
C MET A 1 -45.37 7.14 48.25
N LYS A 2 -44.14 7.07 47.77
CA LYS A 2 -43.47 7.62 46.59
C LYS A 2 -42.32 6.66 46.19
N SER A 3 -42.03 6.60 44.90
CA SER A 3 -41.19 5.60 44.22
C SER A 3 -39.72 5.58 44.66
N ILE A 4 -39.14 4.38 44.64
CA ILE A 4 -37.73 4.06 44.86
C ILE A 4 -36.89 4.69 43.74
N ILE A 5 -35.92 5.53 44.12
CA ILE A 5 -35.00 6.20 43.20
C ILE A 5 -33.96 5.17 42.74
N VAL A 6 -34.01 4.83 41.46
CA VAL A 6 -33.03 4.01 40.75
C VAL A 6 -31.80 4.87 40.47
N ILE A 7 -30.71 4.65 41.20
CA ILE A 7 -29.39 5.19 40.87
C ILE A 7 -28.64 4.12 40.09
N PHE A 8 -28.79 4.15 38.77
CA PHE A 8 -27.99 3.37 37.83
C PHE A 8 -26.73 4.20 37.53
N THR A 9 -25.70 4.07 38.37
CA THR A 9 -24.37 4.62 38.06
C THR A 9 -23.75 3.80 36.94
N VAL A 10 -23.96 4.25 35.71
CA VAL A 10 -23.24 3.81 34.52
C VAL A 10 -21.81 4.32 34.66
N PHE A 11 -20.92 3.49 35.17
CA PHE A 11 -19.48 3.67 35.00
C PHE A 11 -19.17 3.42 33.52
N ALA A 12 -19.06 4.50 32.75
CA ALA A 12 -18.49 4.45 31.42
C ALA A 12 -16.99 4.14 31.57
N ILE A 13 -16.63 2.86 31.45
CA ILE A 13 -15.25 2.45 31.26
C ILE A 13 -14.85 2.94 29.87
N VAL A 14 -14.22 4.11 29.81
CA VAL A 14 -13.49 4.56 28.63
C VAL A 14 -12.27 3.64 28.53
N PHE A 15 -12.42 2.53 27.80
CA PHE A 15 -11.28 1.79 27.31
C PHE A 15 -10.54 2.72 26.35
N ALA A 16 -9.44 3.30 26.83
CA ALA A 16 -8.42 3.81 25.93
C ALA A 16 -7.89 2.60 25.16
N GLN A 17 -8.48 2.33 24.00
CA GLN A 17 -7.94 1.39 23.05
C GLN A 17 -6.61 1.98 22.61
N GLU A 18 -5.50 1.49 23.16
CA GLU A 18 -4.18 1.63 22.54
C GLU A 18 -4.35 1.07 21.13
N SER A 19 -4.57 1.96 20.17
CA SER A 19 -4.61 1.62 18.77
C SER A 19 -3.19 1.22 18.41
N THR A 20 -2.88 -0.08 18.47
CA THR A 20 -1.81 -0.60 17.65
C THR A 20 -2.06 -0.08 16.24
N PRO A 21 -1.10 0.64 15.62
CA PRO A 21 -1.32 1.16 14.28
C PRO A 21 -1.70 -0.01 13.37
N GLU A 22 -2.90 0.04 12.80
CA GLU A 22 -3.38 -0.96 11.85
C GLU A 22 -2.53 -0.85 10.59
N TYR A 23 -1.45 -1.64 10.51
CA TYR A 23 -0.60 -1.67 9.34
C TYR A 23 -1.23 -2.52 8.22
N TYR A 24 -0.89 -2.20 6.97
CA TYR A 24 -1.16 -3.11 5.86
C TYR A 24 -0.46 -4.45 6.10
N THR A 25 -1.05 -5.52 5.57
CA THR A 25 -0.54 -6.88 5.79
C THR A 25 0.95 -7.02 5.48
N GLY A 26 1.69 -7.65 6.40
CA GLY A 26 3.14 -7.86 6.26
C GLY A 26 3.54 -9.00 5.32
N LYS A 27 2.60 -9.63 4.60
CA LYS A 27 2.85 -10.82 3.76
C LYS A 27 3.92 -10.63 2.68
N TRP A 28 4.18 -9.39 2.29
CA TRP A 28 5.20 -9.04 1.30
C TRP A 28 6.44 -8.37 1.91
N ASN A 29 6.55 -8.28 3.24
CA ASN A 29 7.70 -7.64 3.89
C ASN A 29 9.02 -8.35 3.54
N ASP A 30 9.00 -9.66 3.29
CA ASP A 30 10.19 -10.46 2.96
C ASP A 30 10.37 -10.71 1.45
N LEU A 31 9.43 -10.28 0.60
CA LEU A 31 9.50 -10.47 -0.84
C LEU A 31 10.68 -9.70 -1.47
N ASN A 32 11.65 -10.36 -2.11
CA ASN A 32 12.72 -9.63 -2.79
C ASN A 32 12.19 -8.99 -4.09
N THR A 33 11.96 -7.68 -4.06
CA THR A 33 11.44 -6.93 -5.20
C THR A 33 12.50 -6.73 -6.28
N HIS A 34 13.79 -6.73 -5.96
CA HIS A 34 14.86 -6.58 -6.94
C HIS A 34 14.97 -7.80 -7.84
N ASP A 35 14.87 -9.01 -7.29
CA ASP A 35 14.87 -10.25 -8.09
C ASP A 35 13.70 -10.29 -9.09
N ILE A 36 12.54 -9.77 -8.67
CA ILE A 36 11.36 -9.62 -9.54
C ILE A 36 11.66 -8.63 -10.65
N VAL A 37 12.21 -7.47 -10.31
CA VAL A 37 12.56 -6.42 -11.27
C VAL A 37 13.65 -6.88 -12.23
N ASP A 38 14.64 -7.64 -11.80
CA ASP A 38 15.72 -8.09 -12.70
C ASP A 38 15.25 -9.17 -13.67
N ASN A 39 14.25 -9.97 -13.28
CA ASN A 39 13.66 -10.99 -14.14
C ASN A 39 12.58 -10.41 -15.07
N ALA A 40 12.94 -10.12 -16.32
CA ALA A 40 12.02 -9.51 -17.30
C ALA A 40 10.71 -10.28 -17.51
N ARG A 41 10.74 -11.62 -17.48
CA ARG A 41 9.52 -12.44 -17.63
C ARG A 41 8.62 -12.30 -16.42
N LEU A 42 9.20 -12.35 -15.22
CA LEU A 42 8.46 -12.25 -13.96
C LEU A 42 7.90 -10.84 -13.78
N PHE A 43 8.72 -9.81 -13.98
CA PHE A 43 8.30 -8.42 -13.92
C PHE A 43 7.15 -8.14 -14.89
N LYS A 44 7.23 -8.62 -16.14
CA LYS A 44 6.14 -8.48 -17.11
C LYS A 44 4.83 -9.08 -16.60
N LYS A 45 4.89 -10.26 -15.98
CA LYS A 45 3.70 -10.90 -15.37
C LYS A 45 3.13 -10.04 -14.23
N TYR A 46 4.00 -9.48 -13.38
CA TYR A 46 3.59 -8.61 -12.27
C TYR A 46 2.95 -7.31 -12.78
N LYS A 47 3.59 -6.61 -13.72
CA LYS A 47 3.06 -5.43 -14.39
C LYS A 47 1.68 -5.70 -14.99
N GLN A 48 1.56 -6.78 -15.78
CA GLN A 48 0.28 -7.18 -16.38
C GLN A 48 -0.80 -7.38 -15.33
N CYS A 49 -0.46 -8.04 -14.22
CA CYS A 49 -1.41 -8.27 -13.14
C CYS A 49 -1.84 -6.98 -12.44
N ILE A 50 -0.91 -6.07 -12.16
CA ILE A 50 -1.20 -4.75 -11.58
C ILE A 50 -2.18 -3.99 -12.48
N MET A 51 -1.96 -4.03 -13.79
CA MET A 51 -2.77 -3.30 -14.78
C MET A 51 -4.04 -4.03 -15.25
N ALA A 52 -4.25 -5.29 -14.83
CA ALA A 52 -5.37 -6.09 -15.29
C ALA A 52 -6.64 -5.79 -14.49
N GLU A 53 -7.79 -5.80 -15.17
CA GLU A 53 -9.11 -5.71 -14.52
C GLU A 53 -9.45 -6.96 -13.71
N THR A 54 -8.90 -8.12 -14.09
CA THR A 54 -9.13 -9.40 -13.40
C THR A 54 -7.85 -9.90 -12.72
N ASN A 55 -8.01 -10.82 -11.77
CA ASN A 55 -6.91 -11.44 -11.03
C ASN A 55 -6.53 -12.83 -11.56
N THR A 56 -7.09 -13.24 -12.72
CA THR A 56 -6.90 -14.58 -13.28
C THR A 56 -5.45 -14.82 -13.67
N GLY A 57 -4.83 -15.87 -13.10
CA GLY A 57 -3.43 -16.21 -13.37
C GLY A 57 -2.40 -15.33 -12.66
N CYS A 58 -2.84 -14.40 -11.80
CA CYS A 58 -1.96 -13.52 -11.05
C CYS A 58 -1.36 -14.22 -9.83
N PRO A 59 -0.08 -13.92 -9.52
CA PRO A 59 0.50 -14.36 -8.26
C PRO A 59 -0.27 -13.79 -7.07
N GLN A 60 -0.40 -14.56 -5.99
CA GLN A 60 -1.21 -14.17 -4.84
C GLN A 60 -0.72 -12.86 -4.22
N GLU A 61 0.60 -12.67 -4.17
CA GLU A 61 1.25 -11.46 -3.67
C GLU A 61 0.85 -10.21 -4.45
N VAL A 62 0.67 -10.29 -5.77
CA VAL A 62 0.20 -9.17 -6.59
C VAL A 62 -1.28 -8.89 -6.37
N ILE A 63 -2.07 -9.94 -6.15
CA ILE A 63 -3.50 -9.81 -5.84
C ILE A 63 -3.68 -9.07 -4.51
N GLU A 64 -2.90 -9.42 -3.48
CA GLU A 64 -2.96 -8.71 -2.20
C GLU A 64 -2.48 -7.26 -2.31
N LEU A 65 -1.43 -6.99 -3.10
CA LEU A 65 -0.97 -5.63 -3.38
C LEU A 65 -2.09 -4.80 -4.04
N LYS A 66 -2.78 -5.34 -5.06
CA LYS A 66 -3.88 -4.64 -5.76
C LYS A 66 -5.03 -4.25 -4.84
N LYS A 67 -5.32 -5.02 -3.80
CA LYS A 67 -6.36 -4.67 -2.83
C LYS A 67 -6.01 -3.41 -2.02
N VAL A 68 -4.72 -3.20 -1.78
CA VAL A 68 -4.20 -2.10 -0.94
C VAL A 68 -3.83 -0.88 -1.78
N LEU A 69 -3.45 -1.06 -3.05
CA LEU A 69 -3.00 0.02 -3.93
C LEU A 69 -3.95 1.23 -3.99
N PRO A 70 -5.28 1.11 -4.15
CA PRO A 70 -6.16 2.27 -4.24
C PRO A 70 -6.11 3.14 -2.99
N GLU A 71 -6.28 2.53 -1.81
CA GLU A 71 -6.20 3.25 -0.53
C GLU A 71 -4.80 3.82 -0.30
N ALA A 72 -3.75 3.06 -0.60
CA ALA A 72 -2.37 3.51 -0.43
C ALA A 72 -2.02 4.68 -1.35
N LEU A 73 -2.57 4.74 -2.56
CA LEU A 73 -2.38 5.88 -3.48
C LEU A 73 -3.12 7.12 -2.98
N GLU A 74 -4.38 6.98 -2.57
CA GLU A 74 -5.20 8.09 -2.05
C GLU A 74 -4.64 8.67 -0.75
N THR A 75 -4.27 7.81 0.18
CA THR A 75 -3.81 8.18 1.53
C THR A 75 -2.30 8.34 1.63
N VAL A 76 -1.58 8.14 0.53
CA VAL A 76 -0.11 8.13 0.48
C VAL A 76 0.43 7.15 1.53
N CYS A 77 -0.08 5.91 1.53
CA CYS A 77 0.39 4.83 2.37
C CYS A 77 0.16 5.11 3.88
N ALA A 78 -1.03 5.57 4.27
CA ALA A 78 -1.31 5.98 5.66
C ALA A 78 -1.11 4.84 6.68
N LYS A 79 -1.34 3.60 6.26
CA LYS A 79 -1.19 2.39 7.09
C LYS A 79 0.10 1.60 6.79
N CYS A 80 1.10 2.22 6.16
CA CYS A 80 2.35 1.53 5.89
C CYS A 80 3.24 1.50 7.14
N SER A 81 3.68 0.29 7.51
CA SER A 81 4.71 0.11 8.52
C SER A 81 6.04 0.73 8.07
N PRO A 82 6.96 1.06 9.00
CA PRO A 82 8.28 1.60 8.64
C PRO A 82 9.04 0.72 7.64
N VAL A 83 8.96 -0.60 7.80
CA VAL A 83 9.59 -1.57 6.88
C VAL A 83 8.98 -1.48 5.48
N GLN A 84 7.65 -1.34 5.38
CA GLN A 84 6.98 -1.19 4.09
C GLN A 84 7.33 0.15 3.43
N VAL A 85 7.49 1.22 4.21
CA VAL A 85 7.87 2.55 3.68
C VAL A 85 9.24 2.50 3.02
N GLU A 86 10.24 1.95 3.72
CA GLU A 86 11.60 1.79 3.15
C GLU A 86 11.58 0.92 1.90
N LYS A 87 10.84 -0.20 1.94
CA LYS A 87 10.75 -1.13 0.83
C LYS A 87 10.06 -0.55 -0.40
N ILE A 88 8.98 0.21 -0.20
CA ILE A 88 8.27 0.89 -1.28
C ILE A 88 9.18 1.93 -1.93
N ARG A 89 9.89 2.74 -1.12
CA ARG A 89 10.88 3.71 -1.61
C ARG A 89 11.93 3.03 -2.48
N ASP A 90 12.59 2.01 -1.93
CA ASP A 90 13.66 1.27 -2.61
C ASP A 90 13.16 0.63 -3.92
N THR A 91 12.01 -0.05 -3.86
CA THR A 91 11.41 -0.70 -5.03
C THR A 91 11.02 0.29 -6.12
N LEU A 92 10.35 1.40 -5.76
CA LEU A 92 9.92 2.41 -6.75
C LEU A 92 11.13 3.01 -7.46
N LYS A 93 12.16 3.39 -6.69
CA LYS A 93 13.41 3.90 -7.25
C LYS A 93 14.09 2.87 -8.15
N TYR A 94 14.20 1.62 -7.71
CA TYR A 94 14.83 0.55 -8.50
C TYR A 94 14.09 0.26 -9.81
N VAL A 95 12.76 0.21 -9.79
CA VAL A 95 11.93 0.04 -10.99
C VAL A 95 12.10 1.23 -11.94
N CYS A 96 12.07 2.44 -11.41
CA CYS A 96 12.25 3.70 -12.14
C CYS A 96 13.62 3.77 -12.85
N GLU A 97 14.70 3.36 -12.17
CA GLU A 97 16.06 3.31 -12.73
C GLU A 97 16.24 2.20 -13.77
N LYS A 98 15.74 0.98 -13.51
CA LYS A 98 16.00 -0.20 -14.36
C LYS A 98 14.99 -0.38 -15.49
N ARG A 99 13.77 0.11 -15.31
CA ARG A 99 12.61 -0.18 -16.18
C ARG A 99 11.73 1.05 -16.37
N LYS A 100 12.33 2.20 -16.68
CA LYS A 100 11.62 3.49 -16.82
C LYS A 100 10.35 3.40 -17.68
N THR A 101 10.40 2.77 -18.85
CA THR A 101 9.23 2.65 -19.73
C THR A 101 8.09 1.89 -19.06
N ASP A 102 8.40 0.79 -18.37
CA ASP A 102 7.38 0.03 -17.65
C ASP A 102 6.83 0.81 -16.44
N PHE A 103 7.70 1.54 -15.75
CA PHE A 103 7.31 2.43 -14.66
C PHE A 103 6.30 3.48 -15.12
N ASP A 104 6.60 4.17 -16.23
CA ASP A 104 5.73 5.18 -16.83
C ASP A 104 4.37 4.58 -17.25
N ASP A 105 4.35 3.35 -17.77
CA ASP A 105 3.12 2.65 -18.14
C ASP A 105 2.26 2.29 -16.92
N ILE A 106 2.88 1.85 -15.82
CA ILE A 106 2.18 1.56 -14.57
C ILE A 106 1.59 2.85 -14.01
N LEU A 107 2.36 3.94 -13.96
CA LEU A 107 1.89 5.24 -13.49
C LEU A 107 0.69 5.75 -14.29
N LYS A 108 0.73 5.68 -15.62
CA LYS A 108 -0.43 6.05 -16.47
C LYS A 108 -1.69 5.26 -16.16
N HIS A 109 -1.55 4.02 -15.68
CA HIS A 109 -2.67 3.18 -15.34
C HIS A 109 -3.22 3.48 -13.94
N ILE A 110 -2.36 3.66 -12.94
CA ILE A 110 -2.77 3.81 -11.53
C ILE A 110 -2.93 5.27 -11.07
N ASP A 111 -2.29 6.21 -11.75
CA ASP A 111 -2.33 7.65 -11.50
C ASP A 111 -2.42 8.42 -12.84
N PRO A 112 -3.49 8.22 -13.63
CA PRO A 112 -3.64 8.84 -14.95
C PRO A 112 -3.66 10.37 -14.89
N GLU A 113 -4.15 10.95 -13.80
CA GLU A 113 -4.20 12.40 -13.55
C GLU A 113 -2.88 12.97 -13.02
N GLY A 114 -1.91 12.11 -12.66
CA GLY A 114 -0.60 12.52 -12.14
C GLY A 114 -0.65 13.22 -10.77
N THR A 115 -1.70 12.97 -9.98
CA THR A 115 -1.94 13.67 -8.71
C THR A 115 -1.33 12.99 -7.50
N HIS A 116 -1.01 11.69 -7.62
CA HIS A 116 -0.44 10.90 -6.52
C HIS A 116 1.08 10.95 -6.52
N ARG A 117 1.72 10.95 -7.70
CA ARG A 117 3.19 10.93 -7.82
C ARG A 117 3.90 12.01 -6.99
N PRO A 118 3.51 13.31 -7.01
CA PRO A 118 4.20 14.32 -6.20
C PRO A 118 4.14 14.03 -4.69
N LYS A 119 2.98 13.56 -4.20
CA LYS A 119 2.79 13.21 -2.78
C LYS A 119 3.62 11.98 -2.39
N PHE A 120 3.75 11.02 -3.31
CA PHE A 120 4.62 9.87 -3.14
C PHE A 120 6.09 10.28 -3.10
N GLU A 121 6.54 11.14 -4.01
CA GLU A 121 7.91 11.66 -3.99
C GLU A 121 8.21 12.48 -2.73
N GLU A 122 7.24 13.19 -2.16
CA GLU A 122 7.38 13.88 -0.88
C GLU A 122 7.61 12.90 0.28
N LYS A 123 6.84 11.80 0.35
CA LYS A 123 6.94 10.82 1.45
C LYS A 123 8.08 9.82 1.28
N PHE A 124 8.29 9.34 0.06
CA PHE A 124 9.24 8.29 -0.28
C PHE A 124 10.54 8.84 -0.87
N GLY A 125 10.65 10.15 -1.10
CA GLY A 125 11.82 10.75 -1.73
C GLY A 125 11.73 10.72 -3.26
N ASN A 126 12.54 11.57 -3.89
CA ASN A 126 12.55 11.74 -5.33
C ASN A 126 12.95 10.43 -6.03
N LEU A 127 12.12 9.98 -6.97
CA LEU A 127 12.31 8.71 -7.66
C LEU A 127 13.43 8.75 -8.73
N GLY A 128 13.84 9.94 -9.19
CA GLY A 128 15.03 10.13 -10.05
C GLY A 128 14.84 9.80 -11.53
N CYS A 129 13.64 9.38 -11.92
CA CYS A 129 13.04 9.42 -13.25
C CYS A 129 11.64 10.07 -13.07
#